data_AF-A0A1M2VQ00-F1
#
_entry.id   AF-A0A1M2VQ00-F1
#
_cell.length_a   1.000
_cell.length_b   1.000
_cell.length_c   1.000
_cell.angle_alpha   90.00
_cell.angle_beta   90.00
_cell.angle_gamma   90.00
#
_symmetry.space_group_name_H-M   'P 1'
#
loop_
_entity.id
_entity.type
_entity.pdbx_description
1 polymer ?
#
loop_
_entity_poly.entity_id
_entity_poly.type
_entity_poly.pdbx_seq_one_letter_code
_entity_poly.pdbx_strand_id
1 'polypeptide(L)'
;MDAWVSSLATRLNFLNKEHRISVKNDLYALSARMQEVYSPKNATSDVLTLLDERIQEATEFLAMAESLMADCEALYDQRVSEKSLDVFERVRLRRSMPTIRKGIQKAQEHKETIQTIMTEWRVYFRLYSCETELSKFLAALHTHKLTKTAAEEIATPVFERIVEISAARDKIVSQSSAIGLQLEASWLTYGRGGVRERELRRVIRQYDALLDSAETEKATQVAVMKEAEALAGLACSPACIPGPDGSQIFFDRLRNAFTQFKHIHVVCDSMQAEL
;
A
#
# COMPACT_ATOMS: atom_id res chain seq x y z
N MET A 1 -35.01 4.50 -0.27
CA MET A 1 -33.73 3.76 -0.31
C MET A 1 -32.96 4.13 -1.59
N ASP A 2 -33.62 4.05 -2.74
CA ASP A 2 -33.06 4.31 -4.08
C ASP A 2 -32.35 5.66 -4.23
N ALA A 3 -32.89 6.73 -3.63
CA ALA A 3 -32.26 8.05 -3.67
C ALA A 3 -30.89 8.11 -2.98
N TRP A 4 -30.69 7.36 -1.89
CA TRP A 4 -29.42 7.32 -1.16
C TRP A 4 -28.37 6.51 -1.90
N VAL A 5 -28.74 5.31 -2.38
CA VAL A 5 -27.86 4.45 -3.18
C VAL A 5 -27.40 5.17 -4.43
N SER A 6 -28.34 5.78 -5.17
CA SER A 6 -27.99 6.48 -6.41
C SER A 6 -27.15 7.74 -6.18
N SER A 7 -27.39 8.46 -5.07
CA SER A 7 -26.56 9.59 -4.66
C SER A 7 -25.13 9.17 -4.29
N LEU A 8 -24.99 8.11 -3.48
CA LEU A 8 -23.68 7.56 -3.12
C LEU A 8 -22.93 7.09 -4.38
N ALA A 9 -23.58 6.30 -5.23
CA ALA A 9 -22.95 5.79 -6.45
C ALA A 9 -22.50 6.92 -7.39
N THR A 10 -23.31 7.99 -7.49
CA THR A 10 -22.93 9.20 -8.24
C THR A 10 -21.68 9.86 -7.63
N ARG A 11 -21.63 9.99 -6.29
CA ARG A 11 -20.47 10.55 -5.59
C ARG A 11 -19.23 9.68 -5.73
N LEU A 12 -19.35 8.36 -5.59
CA LEU A 12 -18.24 7.40 -5.74
C LEU A 12 -17.69 7.42 -7.16
N ASN A 13 -18.54 7.44 -8.19
CA ASN A 13 -18.10 7.55 -9.58
C ASN A 13 -17.36 8.87 -9.83
N PHE A 14 -17.87 9.99 -9.30
CA PHE A 14 -17.20 11.28 -9.38
C PHE A 14 -15.82 11.26 -8.72
N LEU A 15 -15.72 10.80 -7.47
CA LEU A 15 -14.45 10.70 -6.75
C LEU A 15 -13.47 9.73 -7.42
N ASN A 16 -13.97 8.62 -7.96
CA ASN A 16 -13.17 7.67 -8.74
C ASN A 16 -12.58 8.32 -10.00
N LYS A 17 -13.37 9.13 -10.70
CA LYS A 17 -12.88 9.91 -11.84
C LYS A 17 -11.79 10.89 -11.41
N GLU A 18 -11.98 11.62 -10.32
CA GLU A 18 -10.95 12.53 -9.78
C GLU A 18 -9.67 11.79 -9.40
N HIS A 19 -9.78 10.66 -8.69
CA HIS A 19 -8.66 9.82 -8.33
C HIS A 19 -7.87 9.35 -9.56
N ARG A 20 -8.55 8.80 -10.58
CA ARG A 20 -7.89 8.35 -11.82
C ARG A 20 -7.23 9.48 -12.60
N ILE A 21 -7.84 10.66 -12.63
CA ILE A 21 -7.23 11.85 -13.24
C ILE A 21 -5.98 12.27 -12.47
N SER A 22 -6.04 12.28 -11.13
CA SER A 22 -4.88 12.59 -10.28
C SER A 22 -3.75 11.60 -10.52
N VAL A 23 -4.03 10.30 -10.53
CA VAL A 23 -3.04 9.24 -10.80
C VAL A 23 -2.43 9.43 -12.19
N LYS A 24 -3.25 9.66 -13.22
CA LYS A 24 -2.77 9.92 -14.58
C LYS A 24 -1.81 11.12 -14.62
N ASN A 25 -2.20 12.25 -14.01
CA ASN A 25 -1.39 13.45 -13.98
C ASN A 25 -0.07 13.25 -13.23
N ASP A 26 -0.12 12.58 -12.07
CA ASP A 26 1.05 12.23 -11.28
C ASP A 26 2.01 11.34 -12.09
N LEU A 27 1.50 10.33 -12.79
CA LEU A 27 2.31 9.44 -13.62
C LEU A 27 3.01 10.17 -14.75
N TYR A 28 2.31 11.05 -15.49
CA TYR A 28 2.93 11.85 -16.54
C TYR A 28 3.98 12.81 -15.97
N ALA A 29 3.69 13.45 -14.84
CA ALA A 29 4.64 14.36 -14.19
C ALA A 29 5.90 13.62 -13.72
N LEU A 30 5.75 12.42 -13.12
CA LEU A 30 6.86 11.59 -12.68
C LEU A 30 7.67 11.05 -13.86
N SER A 31 7.02 10.56 -14.91
CA SER A 31 7.68 10.11 -16.13
C SER A 31 8.46 11.24 -16.80
N ALA A 32 7.84 12.42 -17.00
CA ALA A 32 8.52 13.59 -17.57
C ALA A 32 9.71 14.04 -16.73
N ARG A 33 9.55 14.09 -15.40
CA ARG A 33 10.65 14.43 -14.48
C ARG A 33 11.78 13.41 -14.52
N MET A 34 11.46 12.13 -14.61
CA MET A 34 12.45 11.05 -14.71
C MET A 34 13.25 11.15 -16.01
N GLN A 35 12.57 11.41 -17.13
CA GLN A 35 13.21 11.69 -18.42
C GLN A 35 14.07 12.96 -18.37
N GLU A 36 13.56 14.07 -17.80
CA GLU A 36 14.30 15.33 -17.73
C GLU A 36 15.61 15.22 -16.92
N VAL A 37 15.57 14.52 -15.78
CA VAL A 37 16.70 14.44 -14.86
C VAL A 37 17.73 13.39 -15.31
N TYR A 38 17.28 12.27 -15.87
CA TYR A 38 18.12 11.10 -16.08
C TYR A 38 18.28 10.69 -17.55
N SER A 39 17.57 11.33 -18.49
CA SER A 39 17.81 11.15 -19.93
C SER A 39 18.77 12.22 -20.45
N PRO A 40 19.92 11.86 -21.03
CA PRO A 40 20.80 12.81 -21.69
C PRO A 40 20.07 13.53 -22.83
N LYS A 41 20.33 14.84 -22.99
CA LYS A 41 19.89 15.57 -24.18
C LYS A 41 20.49 14.89 -25.41
N ASN A 42 19.66 14.27 -26.25
CA ASN A 42 19.99 13.48 -27.44
C ASN A 42 20.25 11.97 -27.22
N ALA A 43 19.88 11.38 -26.09
CA ALA A 43 19.96 9.94 -25.91
C ALA A 43 18.91 9.19 -26.75
N THR A 44 19.34 8.13 -27.43
CA THR A 44 18.49 7.12 -28.06
C THR A 44 18.08 6.01 -27.10
N SER A 45 18.76 5.90 -25.96
CA SER A 45 18.54 4.85 -24.94
C SER A 45 17.52 5.28 -23.89
N ASP A 46 16.69 4.33 -23.45
CA ASP A 46 15.73 4.50 -22.35
C ASP A 46 16.47 4.76 -21.03
N VAL A 47 15.93 5.65 -20.18
CA VAL A 47 16.38 5.93 -18.81
C VAL A 47 16.58 4.66 -17.98
N LEU A 48 15.73 3.63 -18.13
CA LEU A 48 15.93 2.38 -17.39
C LEU A 48 17.18 1.63 -17.88
N THR A 49 17.45 1.64 -19.18
CA THR A 49 18.68 1.06 -19.74
C THR A 49 19.91 1.79 -19.22
N LEU A 50 19.86 3.13 -19.15
CA LEU A 50 20.95 3.92 -18.58
C LEU A 50 21.17 3.64 -17.08
N LEU A 51 20.10 3.38 -16.33
CA LEU A 51 20.22 2.92 -14.94
C LEU A 51 20.90 1.55 -14.87
N ASP A 52 20.44 0.59 -15.69
CA ASP A 52 21.00 -0.76 -15.74
C ASP A 52 22.50 -0.73 -16.11
N GLU A 53 22.91 0.10 -17.07
CA GLU A 53 24.31 0.34 -17.43
C GLU A 53 25.12 0.89 -16.25
N ARG A 54 24.59 1.89 -15.53
CA ARG A 54 25.27 2.48 -14.36
C ARG A 54 25.41 1.49 -13.21
N ILE A 55 24.40 0.65 -12.98
CA ILE A 55 24.47 -0.43 -11.99
C ILE A 55 25.55 -1.43 -12.42
N GLN A 56 25.55 -1.84 -13.69
CA GLN A 56 26.53 -2.78 -14.22
C GLN A 56 27.96 -2.26 -14.03
N GLU A 57 28.22 -1.01 -14.44
CA GLU A 57 29.52 -0.35 -14.27
C GLU A 57 29.97 -0.33 -12.80
N ALA A 58 29.09 0.07 -11.87
CA ALA A 58 29.41 0.06 -10.44
C ALA A 58 29.76 -1.35 -9.93
N THR A 59 29.01 -2.37 -10.36
CA THR A 59 29.27 -3.75 -9.95
C THR A 59 30.55 -4.34 -10.55
N GLU A 60 30.92 -3.93 -11.77
CA GLU A 60 32.18 -4.30 -12.41
C GLU A 60 33.38 -3.68 -11.69
N PHE A 61 33.28 -2.40 -11.29
CA PHE A 61 34.31 -1.75 -10.48
C PHE A 61 34.54 -2.47 -9.14
N LEU A 62 33.47 -2.92 -8.48
CA LEU A 62 33.60 -3.71 -7.26
C LEU A 62 34.30 -5.05 -7.52
N ALA A 63 33.88 -5.78 -8.55
CA ALA A 63 34.52 -7.06 -8.89
C ALA A 63 36.01 -6.90 -9.19
N MET A 64 36.38 -5.81 -9.88
CA MET A 64 37.78 -5.46 -10.13
C MET A 64 38.52 -5.11 -8.83
N ALA A 65 37.91 -4.34 -7.93
CA ALA A 65 38.51 -3.99 -6.64
C ALA A 65 38.73 -5.22 -5.74
N GLU A 66 37.77 -6.15 -5.70
CA GLU A 66 37.89 -7.44 -5.01
C GLU A 66 39.06 -8.26 -5.57
N SER A 67 39.17 -8.37 -6.90
CA SER A 67 40.28 -9.07 -7.56
C SER A 67 41.63 -8.43 -7.23
N LEU A 68 41.74 -7.11 -7.37
CA LEU A 68 42.98 -6.37 -7.09
C LEU A 68 43.39 -6.48 -5.61
N MET A 69 42.41 -6.51 -4.69
CA MET A 69 42.68 -6.70 -3.27
C MET A 69 43.21 -8.10 -2.98
N ALA A 70 42.63 -9.15 -3.60
CA ALA A 70 43.11 -10.52 -3.46
C ALA A 70 44.54 -10.67 -4.02
N ASP A 71 44.82 -10.09 -5.18
CA ASP A 71 46.17 -10.08 -5.77
C ASP A 71 47.17 -9.32 -4.87
N CYS A 72 46.75 -8.19 -4.31
CA CYS A 72 47.56 -7.41 -3.37
C CYS A 72 47.89 -8.20 -2.10
N GLU A 73 46.93 -8.96 -1.56
CA GLU A 73 47.14 -9.85 -0.41
C GLU A 73 48.13 -10.97 -0.72
N ALA A 74 47.94 -11.66 -1.84
CA ALA A 74 48.84 -12.72 -2.27
C ALA A 74 50.28 -12.21 -2.49
N LEU A 75 50.44 -11.08 -3.19
CA LEU A 75 51.75 -10.47 -3.43
C LEU A 75 52.41 -9.96 -2.15
N TYR A 76 51.63 -9.38 -1.24
CA TYR A 76 52.14 -8.94 0.05
C TYR A 76 52.65 -10.13 0.86
N ASP A 77 51.87 -11.20 1.00
CA ASP A 77 52.24 -12.38 1.78
C ASP A 77 53.47 -13.07 1.18
N GLN A 78 53.51 -13.22 -0.14
CA GLN A 78 54.67 -13.76 -0.86
C GLN A 78 55.93 -12.94 -0.58
N ARG A 79 55.90 -11.62 -0.84
CA ARG A 79 57.09 -10.77 -0.70
C ARG A 79 57.52 -10.57 0.75
N VAL A 80 56.59 -10.64 1.70
CA VAL A 80 56.92 -10.66 3.13
C VAL A 80 57.68 -11.93 3.50
N SER A 81 57.24 -13.08 3.00
CA SER A 81 57.88 -14.38 3.23
C SER A 81 59.28 -14.47 2.61
N GLU A 82 59.44 -13.95 1.39
CA GLU A 82 60.71 -13.87 0.65
C GLU A 82 61.66 -12.79 1.21
N LYS A 83 61.19 -11.95 2.14
CA LYS A 83 61.92 -10.77 2.66
C LYS A 83 62.35 -9.79 1.57
N SER A 84 61.59 -9.71 0.48
CA SER A 84 61.87 -8.85 -0.68
C SER A 84 61.20 -7.47 -0.59
N LEU A 85 60.23 -7.29 0.32
CA LEU A 85 59.61 -6.00 0.65
C LEU A 85 60.46 -5.19 1.63
N ASP A 86 60.69 -3.91 1.32
CA ASP A 86 61.23 -2.93 2.26
C ASP A 86 60.27 -2.72 3.46
N VAL A 87 60.85 -2.37 4.62
CA VAL A 87 60.14 -2.08 5.87
C VAL A 87 59.10 -0.98 5.67
N PHE A 88 59.42 0.08 4.92
CA PHE A 88 58.47 1.18 4.68
C PHE A 88 57.24 0.70 3.91
N GLU A 89 57.44 -0.03 2.81
CA GLU A 89 56.36 -0.58 1.98
C GLU A 89 55.49 -1.57 2.77
N ARG A 90 56.13 -2.42 3.58
CA ARG A 90 55.43 -3.38 4.45
C ARG A 90 54.53 -2.68 5.45
N VAL A 91 55.01 -1.62 6.12
CA VAL A 91 54.22 -0.84 7.07
C VAL A 91 53.09 -0.09 6.36
N ARG A 92 53.37 0.50 5.20
CA ARG A 92 52.38 1.23 4.40
C ARG A 92 51.23 0.31 3.97
N LEU A 93 51.52 -0.81 3.31
CA LEU A 93 50.52 -1.77 2.85
C LEU A 93 49.73 -2.36 4.02
N ARG A 94 50.41 -2.79 5.10
CA ARG A 94 49.74 -3.31 6.30
C ARG A 94 48.74 -2.32 6.92
N ARG A 95 49.01 -1.01 6.81
CA ARG A 95 48.11 0.04 7.32
C ARG A 95 47.00 0.40 6.33
N SER A 96 47.26 0.39 5.03
CA SER A 96 46.31 0.77 3.99
C SER A 96 45.31 -0.34 3.65
N MET A 97 45.73 -1.61 3.64
CA MET A 97 44.90 -2.75 3.27
C MET A 97 43.61 -2.88 4.10
N PRO A 98 43.61 -2.71 5.44
CA PRO A 98 42.37 -2.71 6.22
C PRO A 98 41.38 -1.61 5.81
N THR A 99 41.88 -0.43 5.39
CA THR A 99 41.02 0.66 4.92
C THR A 99 40.39 0.33 3.57
N ILE A 100 41.18 -0.23 2.65
CA ILE A 100 40.69 -0.68 1.34
C ILE A 100 39.64 -1.79 1.50
N ARG A 101 39.88 -2.79 2.37
CA ARG A 101 38.88 -3.83 2.69
C ARG A 101 37.56 -3.26 3.19
N LYS A 102 37.61 -2.21 4.02
CA LYS A 102 36.40 -1.54 4.50
C LYS A 102 35.63 -0.86 3.37
N GLY A 103 36.33 -0.22 2.42
CA GLY A 103 35.72 0.34 1.22
C GLY A 103 35.01 -0.72 0.37
N ILE A 104 35.71 -1.84 0.09
CA ILE A 104 35.15 -2.99 -0.64
C ILE A 104 33.93 -3.58 0.08
N GLN A 105 34.00 -3.75 1.41
CA GLN A 105 32.88 -4.27 2.18
C GLN A 105 31.65 -3.37 2.10
N LYS A 106 31.80 -2.04 2.23
CA LYS A 106 30.69 -1.10 2.04
C LYS A 106 30.13 -1.14 0.62
N ALA A 107 30.99 -1.23 -0.39
CA ALA A 107 30.56 -1.35 -1.78
C ALA A 107 29.74 -2.63 -2.00
N GLN A 108 30.06 -3.73 -1.31
CA GLN A 108 29.24 -4.95 -1.31
C GLN A 108 27.86 -4.72 -0.66
N GLU A 109 27.80 -4.04 0.49
CA GLU A 109 26.53 -3.66 1.13
C GLU A 109 25.66 -2.79 0.20
N HIS A 110 26.28 -1.88 -0.56
CA HIS A 110 25.62 -1.08 -1.58
C HIS A 110 25.08 -1.92 -2.73
N LYS A 111 25.84 -2.91 -3.22
CA LYS A 111 25.38 -3.86 -4.25
C LYS A 111 24.14 -4.64 -3.79
N GLU A 112 24.11 -5.14 -2.56
CA GLU A 112 22.95 -5.82 -1.99
C GLU A 112 21.72 -4.90 -1.90
N THR A 113 21.96 -3.64 -1.52
CA THR A 113 20.92 -2.60 -1.49
C THR A 113 20.33 -2.37 -2.88
N ILE A 114 21.18 -2.21 -3.91
CA ILE A 114 20.75 -2.04 -5.30
C ILE A 114 19.91 -3.24 -5.75
N GLN A 115 20.38 -4.47 -5.49
CA GLN A 115 19.65 -5.70 -5.86
C GLN A 115 18.27 -5.76 -5.21
N THR A 116 18.17 -5.41 -3.93
CA THR A 116 16.91 -5.38 -3.19
C THR A 116 15.94 -4.37 -3.81
N ILE A 117 16.40 -3.15 -4.08
CA ILE A 117 15.55 -2.11 -4.68
C ILE A 117 15.14 -2.52 -6.10
N MET A 118 16.04 -3.05 -6.92
CA MET A 118 15.72 -3.49 -8.28
C MET A 118 14.70 -4.64 -8.28
N THR A 119 14.78 -5.55 -7.32
CA THR A 119 13.80 -6.65 -7.22
C THR A 119 12.40 -6.14 -6.90
N GLU A 120 12.27 -5.16 -5.99
CA GLU A 120 10.97 -4.66 -5.57
C GLU A 120 10.39 -3.59 -6.53
N TRP A 121 11.23 -2.72 -7.10
CA TRP A 121 10.81 -1.47 -7.73
C TRP A 121 10.98 -1.43 -9.25
N ARG A 122 11.65 -2.41 -9.87
CA ARG A 122 11.95 -2.38 -11.32
C ARG A 122 10.70 -2.25 -12.19
N VAL A 123 9.57 -2.87 -11.82
CA VAL A 123 8.32 -2.74 -12.59
C VAL A 123 7.82 -1.29 -12.63
N TYR A 124 7.98 -0.56 -11.53
CA TYR A 124 7.61 0.85 -11.42
C TYR A 124 8.55 1.74 -12.24
N PHE A 125 9.85 1.44 -12.24
CA PHE A 125 10.82 2.17 -13.05
C PHE A 125 10.51 2.00 -14.54
N ARG A 126 10.22 0.77 -14.97
CA ARG A 126 9.81 0.46 -16.35
C ARG A 126 8.54 1.20 -16.76
N LEU A 127 7.58 1.35 -15.84
CA LEU A 127 6.36 2.11 -16.09
C LEU A 127 6.65 3.59 -16.40
N TYR A 128 7.63 4.21 -15.73
CA TYR A 128 7.98 5.62 -15.95
C TYR A 128 8.89 5.85 -17.13
N SER A 129 9.74 4.87 -17.42
CA SER A 129 10.81 4.98 -18.40
C SER A 129 10.30 4.72 -19.83
N CYS A 130 9.28 3.87 -19.99
CA CYS A 130 8.74 3.48 -21.29
C CYS A 130 7.36 4.05 -21.57
N GLU A 131 7.24 4.93 -22.57
CA GLU A 131 5.97 5.55 -22.98
C GLU A 131 4.90 4.52 -23.38
N THR A 132 5.31 3.43 -24.03
CA THR A 132 4.37 2.38 -24.45
C THR A 132 3.78 1.64 -23.26
N GLU A 133 4.58 1.35 -22.23
CA GLU A 133 4.10 0.68 -21.01
C GLU A 133 3.23 1.62 -20.17
N LEU A 134 3.60 2.90 -20.07
CA LEU A 134 2.76 3.93 -19.47
C LEU A 134 1.41 4.01 -20.18
N SER A 135 1.39 4.01 -21.51
CA SER A 135 0.17 4.08 -22.31
C SER A 135 -0.73 2.86 -22.09
N LYS A 136 -0.16 1.64 -22.03
CA LYS A 136 -0.92 0.42 -21.70
C LYS A 136 -1.48 0.47 -20.28
N PHE A 137 -0.69 0.92 -19.31
CA PHE A 137 -1.13 1.06 -17.93
C PHE A 137 -2.29 2.06 -17.81
N LEU A 138 -2.21 3.19 -18.49
CA LEU A 138 -3.29 4.19 -18.53
C LEU A 138 -4.53 3.66 -19.25
N ALA A 139 -4.38 2.85 -20.29
CA ALA A 139 -5.50 2.15 -20.92
C ALA A 139 -6.17 1.16 -19.95
N ALA A 140 -5.39 0.40 -19.18
CA ALA A 140 -5.90 -0.49 -18.14
C ALA A 140 -6.60 0.29 -17.01
N LEU A 141 -6.07 1.46 -16.60
CA LEU A 141 -6.72 2.36 -15.65
C LEU A 141 -8.07 2.88 -16.18
N HIS A 142 -8.15 3.10 -17.48
CA HIS A 142 -9.39 3.53 -18.12
C HIS A 142 -10.45 2.41 -18.18
N THR A 143 -10.04 1.15 -18.40
CA THR A 143 -10.96 0.01 -18.44
C THR A 143 -11.54 -0.33 -17.07
N HIS A 144 -10.76 -0.16 -15.99
CA HIS A 144 -11.17 -0.42 -14.61
C HIS A 144 -11.93 0.76 -13.96
N LYS A 145 -12.62 1.58 -14.76
CA LYS A 145 -13.44 2.68 -14.24
C LYS A 145 -14.58 2.14 -13.39
N LEU A 146 -14.82 2.74 -12.23
CA LEU A 146 -16.03 2.47 -11.46
C LEU A 146 -17.23 3.13 -12.18
N THR A 147 -18.12 2.32 -12.75
CA THR A 147 -19.36 2.83 -13.32
C THR A 147 -20.37 3.13 -12.21
N LYS A 148 -21.32 4.03 -12.49
CA LYS A 148 -22.43 4.29 -11.57
C LYS A 148 -23.20 2.99 -11.28
N THR A 149 -23.48 2.19 -12.30
CA THR A 149 -24.20 0.92 -12.17
C THR A 149 -23.46 -0.07 -11.29
N ALA A 150 -22.15 -0.26 -11.47
CA ALA A 150 -21.35 -1.15 -10.63
C ALA A 150 -21.30 -0.65 -9.17
N ALA A 151 -21.20 0.67 -8.96
CA ALA A 151 -21.27 1.23 -7.62
C ALA A 151 -22.65 1.02 -6.96
N GLU A 152 -23.75 1.13 -7.72
CA GLU A 152 -25.11 0.82 -7.25
C GLU A 152 -25.25 -0.66 -6.90
N GLU A 153 -24.77 -1.58 -7.75
CA GLU A 153 -24.79 -3.03 -7.51
C GLU A 153 -24.05 -3.41 -6.22
N ILE A 154 -22.91 -2.78 -5.92
CA ILE A 154 -22.16 -3.04 -4.69
C ILE A 154 -22.81 -2.39 -3.46
N ALA A 155 -23.34 -1.16 -3.61
CA ALA A 155 -23.90 -0.41 -2.48
C ALA A 155 -25.29 -0.90 -2.05
N THR A 156 -26.13 -1.33 -3.00
CA THR A 156 -27.53 -1.74 -2.75
C THR A 156 -27.68 -2.75 -1.60
N PRO A 157 -26.99 -3.91 -1.59
CA PRO A 157 -27.15 -4.89 -0.51
C PRO A 157 -26.73 -4.36 0.87
N VAL A 158 -25.78 -3.43 0.92
CA VAL A 158 -25.36 -2.79 2.18
C VAL A 158 -26.47 -1.87 2.70
N PHE A 159 -27.07 -1.05 1.84
CA PHE A 159 -28.17 -0.16 2.23
C PHE A 159 -29.45 -0.92 2.58
N GLU A 160 -29.74 -2.02 1.90
CA GLU A 160 -30.86 -2.92 2.26
C GLU A 160 -30.70 -3.42 3.71
N ARG A 161 -29.52 -3.93 4.06
CA ARG A 161 -29.21 -4.39 5.42
C ARG A 161 -29.28 -3.26 6.46
N ILE A 162 -28.83 -2.06 6.12
CA ILE A 162 -28.98 -0.88 7.02
C ILE A 162 -30.45 -0.60 7.31
N VAL A 163 -31.30 -0.66 6.29
CA VAL A 163 -32.75 -0.44 6.45
C VAL A 163 -33.39 -1.55 7.27
N GLU A 164 -33.00 -2.81 7.05
CA GLU A 164 -33.47 -3.96 7.84
C GLU A 164 -33.13 -3.80 9.34
N ILE A 165 -31.90 -3.42 9.66
CA ILE A 165 -31.47 -3.16 11.04
C ILE A 165 -32.26 -1.98 11.64
N SER A 166 -32.46 -0.91 10.87
CA SER A 166 -33.26 0.23 11.33
C SER A 166 -34.69 -0.20 11.67
N ALA A 167 -35.33 -0.97 10.78
CA ALA A 167 -36.68 -1.48 11.00
C ALA A 167 -36.77 -2.45 12.18
N ALA A 168 -35.76 -3.31 12.37
CA ALA A 168 -35.68 -4.21 13.52
C ALA A 168 -35.58 -3.44 14.85
N ARG A 169 -34.76 -2.37 14.89
CA ARG A 169 -34.65 -1.49 16.05
C ARG A 169 -35.94 -0.73 16.34
N ASP A 170 -36.59 -0.18 15.32
CA ASP A 170 -37.89 0.49 15.46
C ASP A 170 -38.96 -0.47 15.99
N LYS A 171 -38.93 -1.74 15.55
CA LYS A 171 -39.80 -2.79 16.07
C LYS A 171 -39.55 -3.04 17.56
N ILE A 172 -38.31 -3.16 18.01
CA ILE A 172 -37.97 -3.31 19.45
C ILE A 172 -38.50 -2.13 20.26
N VAL A 173 -38.31 -0.89 19.79
CA VAL A 173 -38.81 0.32 20.46
C VAL A 173 -40.34 0.35 20.52
N SER A 174 -41.01 0.00 19.43
CA SER A 174 -42.48 -0.06 19.38
C SER A 174 -43.04 -1.14 20.32
N GLN A 175 -42.39 -2.31 20.39
CA GLN A 175 -42.77 -3.40 21.29
C GLN A 175 -42.56 -3.02 22.75
N SER A 176 -41.44 -2.37 23.07
CA SER A 176 -41.16 -1.85 24.41
C SER A 176 -42.23 -0.83 24.86
N SER A 177 -42.58 0.11 23.96
CA SER A 177 -43.64 1.09 24.19
C SER A 177 -45.00 0.43 24.39
N ALA A 178 -45.34 -0.59 23.58
CA ALA A 178 -46.60 -1.32 23.69
C ALA A 178 -46.72 -2.09 25.01
N ILE A 179 -45.64 -2.73 25.47
CA ILE A 179 -45.60 -3.40 26.78
C ILE A 179 -45.78 -2.36 27.89
N GLY A 180 -45.14 -1.20 27.79
CA GLY A 180 -45.27 -0.11 28.76
C GLY A 180 -46.71 0.39 28.88
N LEU A 181 -47.35 0.69 27.75
CA LEU A 181 -48.76 1.11 27.71
C LEU A 181 -49.71 0.03 28.26
N GLN A 182 -49.46 -1.24 27.93
CA GLN A 182 -50.24 -2.35 28.46
C GLN A 182 -50.08 -2.48 29.98
N LEU A 183 -48.86 -2.28 30.50
CA LEU A 183 -48.57 -2.25 31.92
C LEU A 183 -49.31 -1.11 32.61
N GLU A 184 -49.21 0.12 32.11
CA GLU A 184 -49.91 1.29 32.65
C GLU A 184 -51.43 1.05 32.71
N ALA A 185 -52.02 0.58 31.61
CA ALA A 185 -53.44 0.24 31.55
C ALA A 185 -53.80 -0.85 32.57
N SER A 186 -52.97 -1.90 32.69
CA SER A 186 -53.19 -2.96 33.67
C SER A 186 -53.11 -2.43 35.11
N TRP A 187 -52.13 -1.57 35.42
CA TRP A 187 -51.93 -0.96 36.74
C TRP A 187 -53.15 -0.17 37.21
N LEU A 188 -53.78 0.58 36.31
CA LEU A 188 -55.01 1.32 36.61
C LEU A 188 -56.22 0.41 36.91
N THR A 189 -56.17 -0.87 36.52
CA THR A 189 -57.26 -1.84 36.73
C THR A 189 -57.10 -2.72 37.98
N TYR A 190 -55.93 -2.75 38.62
CA TYR A 190 -55.75 -3.53 39.85
C TYR A 190 -56.46 -2.87 41.04
N GLY A 191 -57.30 -3.64 41.75
CA GLY A 191 -57.93 -3.22 43.00
C GLY A 191 -56.97 -3.24 44.21
N ARG A 192 -57.51 -3.15 45.43
CA ARG A 192 -56.74 -3.07 46.70
C ARG A 192 -55.75 -4.22 46.97
N GLY A 193 -55.79 -5.30 46.20
CA GLY A 193 -54.89 -6.45 46.33
C GLY A 193 -53.50 -6.30 45.69
N GLY A 194 -53.26 -5.22 44.93
CA GLY A 194 -51.97 -4.94 44.28
C GLY A 194 -51.62 -5.89 43.11
N VAL A 195 -50.49 -5.62 42.47
CA VAL A 195 -49.94 -6.45 41.38
C VAL A 195 -49.28 -7.69 41.96
N ARG A 196 -49.59 -8.88 41.43
CA ARG A 196 -48.95 -10.11 41.90
C ARG A 196 -47.50 -10.19 41.43
N GLU A 197 -46.59 -10.56 42.32
CA GLU A 197 -45.15 -10.66 42.03
C GLU A 197 -44.85 -11.54 40.79
N ARG A 198 -45.61 -12.63 40.61
CA ARG A 198 -45.48 -13.53 39.45
C ARG A 198 -45.81 -12.83 38.12
N GLU A 199 -46.77 -11.92 38.10
CA GLU A 199 -47.16 -11.14 36.92
C GLU A 199 -46.08 -10.10 36.61
N LEU A 200 -45.58 -9.40 37.62
CA LEU A 200 -44.45 -8.47 37.47
C LEU A 200 -43.20 -9.16 36.90
N ARG A 201 -42.81 -10.32 37.47
CA ARG A 201 -41.67 -11.12 36.96
C ARG A 201 -41.89 -11.59 35.52
N ARG A 202 -43.12 -11.91 35.12
CA ARG A 202 -43.42 -12.32 33.74
C ARG A 202 -43.21 -11.18 32.77
N VAL A 203 -43.57 -9.95 33.14
CA VAL A 203 -43.39 -8.78 32.27
C VAL A 203 -41.92 -8.33 32.22
N ILE A 204 -41.19 -8.40 33.33
CA ILE A 204 -39.73 -8.15 33.34
C ILE A 204 -39.03 -9.03 32.30
N ARG A 205 -39.37 -10.32 32.24
CA ARG A 205 -38.80 -11.23 31.22
C ARG A 205 -39.09 -10.84 29.77
N GLN A 206 -40.16 -10.09 29.52
CA GLN A 206 -40.44 -9.58 28.17
C GLN A 206 -39.50 -8.43 27.81
N TYR A 207 -39.16 -7.57 28.78
CA TYR A 207 -38.11 -6.57 28.61
C TYR A 207 -36.73 -7.20 28.47
N ASP A 208 -36.41 -8.23 29.26
CA ASP A 208 -35.15 -8.98 29.12
C ASP A 208 -34.98 -9.53 27.69
N ALA A 209 -36.03 -10.14 27.13
CA ALA A 209 -36.00 -10.64 25.75
C ALA A 209 -35.81 -9.52 24.70
N LEU A 210 -36.36 -8.32 24.95
CA LEU A 210 -36.11 -7.15 24.08
C LEU A 210 -34.68 -6.63 24.20
N LEU A 211 -34.08 -6.70 25.39
CA LEU A 211 -32.67 -6.35 25.61
C LEU A 211 -31.74 -7.32 24.89
N ASP A 212 -31.98 -8.64 25.00
CA ASP A 212 -31.22 -9.66 24.28
C ASP A 212 -31.31 -9.47 22.75
N SER A 213 -32.52 -9.13 22.26
CA SER A 213 -32.72 -8.81 20.84
C SER A 213 -31.93 -7.55 20.43
N ALA A 214 -31.92 -6.52 21.26
CA ALA A 214 -31.18 -5.28 20.99
C ALA A 214 -29.66 -5.50 20.98
N GLU A 215 -29.13 -6.36 21.85
CA GLU A 215 -27.71 -6.72 21.87
C GLU A 215 -27.30 -7.48 20.59
N THR A 216 -28.16 -8.39 20.12
CA THR A 216 -27.94 -9.12 18.88
C THR A 216 -27.92 -8.17 17.67
N GLU A 217 -28.89 -7.25 17.59
CA GLU A 217 -28.93 -6.24 16.52
C GLU A 217 -27.71 -5.31 16.53
N LYS A 218 -27.18 -4.98 17.72
CA LYS A 218 -25.97 -4.16 17.85
C LYS A 218 -24.76 -4.84 17.20
N ALA A 219 -24.59 -6.14 17.37
CA ALA A 219 -23.48 -6.88 16.75
C ALA A 219 -23.58 -6.83 15.20
N THR A 220 -24.78 -7.06 14.67
CA THR A 220 -25.08 -6.99 13.23
C THR A 220 -24.85 -5.59 12.68
N GLN A 221 -25.26 -4.55 13.42
CA GLN A 221 -25.00 -3.15 13.06
C GLN A 221 -23.50 -2.85 12.92
N VAL A 222 -22.68 -3.33 13.86
CA VAL A 222 -21.22 -3.11 13.78
C VAL A 222 -20.63 -3.72 12.51
N ALA A 223 -21.10 -4.92 12.12
CA ALA A 223 -20.63 -5.56 10.89
C ALA A 223 -21.06 -4.77 9.64
N VAL A 224 -22.33 -4.37 9.55
CA VAL A 224 -22.86 -3.61 8.40
C VAL A 224 -22.23 -2.22 8.28
N MET A 225 -21.93 -1.56 9.41
CA MET A 225 -21.23 -0.28 9.39
C MET A 225 -19.82 -0.39 8.81
N LYS A 226 -19.09 -1.49 9.09
CA LYS A 226 -17.77 -1.73 8.47
C LYS A 226 -17.87 -1.94 6.96
N GLU A 227 -18.91 -2.64 6.50
CA GLU A 227 -19.17 -2.79 5.06
C GLU A 227 -19.51 -1.44 4.41
N ALA A 228 -20.32 -0.61 5.08
CA ALA A 228 -20.64 0.73 4.62
C ALA A 228 -19.41 1.64 4.55
N GLU A 229 -18.50 1.56 5.53
CA GLU A 229 -17.20 2.24 5.50
C GLU A 229 -16.34 1.76 4.34
N ALA A 230 -16.35 0.45 4.04
CA ALA A 230 -15.60 -0.11 2.91
C ALA A 230 -16.09 0.41 1.55
N LEU A 231 -17.37 0.81 1.42
CA LEU A 231 -17.88 1.46 0.21
C LEU A 231 -17.13 2.78 -0.10
N ALA A 232 -16.64 3.50 0.91
CA ALA A 232 -15.84 4.70 0.69
C ALA A 232 -14.52 4.36 -0.03
N GLY A 233 -13.97 3.16 0.20
CA GLY A 233 -12.78 2.67 -0.49
C GLY A 233 -12.96 2.49 -2.00
N LEU A 234 -14.19 2.35 -2.49
CA LEU A 234 -14.49 2.28 -3.93
C LEU A 234 -14.12 3.56 -4.68
N ALA A 235 -14.07 4.70 -3.99
CA ALA A 235 -13.61 5.96 -4.56
C ALA A 235 -12.17 5.86 -5.09
N CYS A 236 -11.32 5.04 -4.46
CA CYS A 236 -9.93 4.82 -4.88
C CYS A 236 -9.73 3.46 -5.56
N SER A 237 -10.78 2.88 -6.16
CA SER A 237 -10.72 1.60 -6.87
C SER A 237 -10.29 1.75 -8.34
N PRO A 238 -9.52 0.82 -8.91
CA PRO A 238 -8.86 -0.29 -8.21
C PRO A 238 -7.69 0.22 -7.35
N ALA A 239 -7.26 -0.54 -6.34
CA ALA A 239 -6.09 -0.19 -5.52
C ALA A 239 -4.76 -0.51 -6.23
N CYS A 240 -4.82 -1.43 -7.18
CA CYS A 240 -3.70 -1.87 -8.01
C CYS A 240 -4.16 -2.22 -9.41
N ILE A 241 -3.24 -2.17 -10.38
CA ILE A 241 -3.47 -2.58 -11.76
C ILE A 241 -2.35 -3.51 -12.19
N PRO A 242 -2.63 -4.53 -13.03
CA PRO A 242 -1.57 -5.35 -13.61
C PRO A 242 -0.58 -4.49 -14.40
N GLY A 243 0.69 -4.63 -14.03
CA GLY A 243 1.83 -4.03 -14.69
C GLY A 243 2.22 -4.74 -15.98
N PRO A 244 3.26 -4.22 -16.67
CA PRO A 244 3.74 -4.76 -17.95
C PRO A 244 4.16 -6.23 -17.94
N ASP A 245 4.58 -6.73 -16.78
CA ASP A 245 5.04 -8.10 -16.53
C ASP A 245 3.97 -8.98 -15.86
N GLY A 246 2.76 -8.45 -15.68
CA GLY A 246 1.67 -9.11 -14.96
C GLY A 246 1.72 -8.97 -13.44
N SER A 247 2.76 -8.36 -12.87
CA SER A 247 2.81 -8.05 -11.44
C SER A 247 1.81 -6.95 -11.07
N GLN A 248 1.38 -6.89 -9.81
CA GLN A 248 0.43 -5.87 -9.37
C GLN A 248 1.17 -4.56 -9.05
N ILE A 249 0.81 -3.48 -9.75
CA ILE A 249 1.31 -2.13 -9.48
C ILE A 249 0.30 -1.43 -8.57
N PHE A 250 0.72 -1.16 -7.34
CA PHE A 250 -0.07 -0.42 -6.36
C PHE A 250 0.10 1.10 -6.51
N PHE A 251 -1.02 1.84 -6.45
CA PHE A 251 -1.02 3.30 -6.68
C PHE A 251 -0.30 4.09 -5.58
N ASP A 252 -0.39 3.65 -4.33
CA ASP A 252 0.28 4.25 -3.17
C ASP A 252 1.82 4.23 -3.30
N ARG A 253 2.36 3.21 -3.98
CA ARG A 253 3.79 3.03 -4.21
C ARG A 253 4.34 3.88 -5.36
N LEU A 254 3.50 4.39 -6.26
CA LEU A 254 3.99 5.12 -7.45
C LEU A 254 4.89 6.31 -7.08
N ARG A 255 4.48 7.15 -6.15
CA ARG A 255 5.29 8.31 -5.74
C ARG A 255 6.61 7.90 -5.10
N ASN A 256 6.63 6.78 -4.38
CA ASN A 256 7.83 6.27 -3.73
C ASN A 256 8.83 5.69 -4.73
N ALA A 257 8.36 5.12 -5.84
CA ALA A 257 9.22 4.57 -6.86
C ALA A 257 10.20 5.60 -7.44
N PHE A 258 9.78 6.84 -7.70
CA PHE A 258 10.72 7.89 -8.14
C PHE A 258 11.81 8.18 -7.10
N THR A 259 11.46 8.12 -5.81
CA THR A 259 12.42 8.30 -4.70
C THR A 259 13.44 7.15 -4.67
N GLN A 260 12.97 5.92 -4.87
CA GLN A 260 13.83 4.74 -4.94
C GLN A 260 14.75 4.77 -6.16
N PHE A 261 14.24 5.22 -7.30
CA PHE A 261 15.05 5.42 -8.52
C PHE A 261 16.21 6.39 -8.25
N LYS A 262 15.91 7.54 -7.64
CA LYS A 262 16.95 8.51 -7.21
C LYS A 262 17.92 7.90 -6.21
N HIS A 263 17.42 7.08 -5.28
CA HIS A 263 18.26 6.45 -4.27
C HIS A 263 19.30 5.51 -4.89
N ILE A 264 18.93 4.70 -5.89
CA ILE A 264 19.88 3.83 -6.60
C ILE A 264 21.01 4.65 -7.21
N HIS A 265 20.72 5.76 -7.89
CA HIS A 265 21.77 6.62 -8.44
C HIS A 265 22.77 7.09 -7.37
N VAL A 266 22.28 7.53 -6.22
CA VAL A 266 23.13 7.93 -5.09
C VAL A 266 23.96 6.76 -4.56
N VAL A 267 23.38 5.56 -4.50
CA VAL A 267 24.08 4.35 -4.05
C VAL A 267 25.18 3.95 -5.05
N CYS A 268 24.92 4.00 -6.37
CA CYS A 268 25.93 3.76 -7.39
C CYS A 268 27.09 4.76 -7.27
N ASP A 269 26.79 6.05 -7.08
CA ASP A 269 27.81 7.10 -6.93
C ASP A 269 28.65 6.90 -5.66
N SER A 270 28.00 6.51 -4.55
CA SER A 270 28.68 6.22 -3.28
C SER A 270 29.56 4.99 -3.39
N MET A 271 29.08 3.95 -4.09
CA MET A 271 29.83 2.73 -4.35
C MET A 271 31.10 3.00 -5.16
N GLN A 272 31.04 3.85 -6.18
CA GLN A 272 32.21 4.27 -6.94
C GLN A 272 33.17 5.16 -6.14
N ALA A 273 32.68 5.93 -5.16
CA ALA A 273 33.51 6.80 -4.34
C ALA A 273 34.25 6.08 -3.20
N GLU A 274 33.77 4.91 -2.77
CA GLU A 274 34.40 4.08 -1.72
C GLU A 274 35.49 3.14 -2.28
N LEU A 275 35.57 2.98 -3.60
CA LEU A 275 36.55 2.17 -4.34
C LEU A 275 37.70 3.03 -4.88
#